data_AF-A0A1F5LE34-F1
#
_entry.id   AF-A0A1F5LE34-F1
#
_cell.length_a   1.000
_cell.length_b   1.000
_cell.length_c   1.000
_cell.angle_alpha   90.00
_cell.angle_beta   90.00
_cell.angle_gamma   90.00
#
_symmetry.space_group_name_H-M   'P 1'
#
loop_
_entity.id
_entity.type
_entity.pdbx_description
1 polymer ?
#
loop_
_entity_poly.entity_id
_entity_poly.type
_entity_poly.pdbx_seq_one_letter_code
_entity_poly.pdbx_strand_id
1 'polypeptide(L)'
;MEGYSPELLDPDTVKELETLMPRLSLHDRAIIQDRIRRRKIFKQLESDEDRTQILDRITKVSGRILSFHTFTKDFIYFEACMIALKSLQPEGYRGTMFGGFLECYTRDQTGSYNVQIAEDIFERRDEDGDSMGICYRQLFLATMRDFPTLTSLRPYQDDKKGKAKPSGVESERLINLAQLAVKLGFKNEEILTLHRQAAANRYRIVTEEFLNQLQPLDRYHVDTETNISVAQNVSDRISNASAIRIPMEEAHLTTDLENLPKKFRCSRPSYKRYLSDRQLLFLTNIYQQEVVPRSYATSFAIQRDIFLSFFGEINPHSEATDDDSDFPGDNYHDDMSESYDTQSWGNEENNTKHHNEPQHEAEHQEHELPEDFEPALSESDDPLSQPQAHHSRADSWETGSISTLSDFWAVDDQLMSLSPSTTPSNFINDVLTQTDDILLYSWQTRQYAQLSSRPQDDHLFHRKVQLLAHQQQMFISIGP
;
A
#
# COMPACT_ATOMS: atom_id res chain seq x y z
N MET A 1 9.83 30.17 12.22
CA MET A 1 10.42 29.46 13.38
C MET A 1 11.51 28.58 12.84
N GLU A 2 12.71 28.65 13.38
CA GLU A 2 13.72 27.62 13.13
C GLU A 2 13.23 26.32 13.76
N GLY A 3 13.43 25.19 13.07
CA GLY A 3 13.08 23.87 13.58
C GLY A 3 14.10 23.37 14.61
N TYR A 4 13.71 22.40 15.43
CA TYR A 4 14.66 21.64 16.24
C TYR A 4 15.57 20.80 15.34
N SER A 5 16.85 20.64 15.71
CA SER A 5 17.75 19.71 14.99
C SER A 5 17.17 18.28 15.03
N PRO A 6 17.14 17.54 13.91
CA PRO A 6 16.70 16.15 13.86
C PRO A 6 17.44 15.25 14.86
N GLU A 7 18.70 15.56 15.16
CA GLU A 7 19.59 14.83 16.08
C GLU A 7 19.00 14.70 17.51
N LEU A 8 18.09 15.60 17.91
CA LEU A 8 17.41 15.60 19.20
C LEU A 8 16.31 14.52 19.30
N LEU A 9 15.96 13.84 18.20
CA LEU A 9 14.99 12.75 18.14
C LEU A 9 15.72 11.40 18.13
N ASP A 10 15.61 10.64 19.22
CA ASP A 10 16.21 9.31 19.32
C ASP A 10 15.29 8.16 18.83
N PRO A 11 15.82 7.05 18.31
CA PRO A 11 15.01 5.92 17.82
C PRO A 11 14.08 5.28 18.86
N ASP A 12 14.40 5.33 20.16
CA ASP A 12 13.46 4.84 21.19
C ASP A 12 12.25 5.77 21.30
N THR A 13 12.46 7.09 21.21
CA THR A 13 11.35 8.06 21.16
C THR A 13 10.41 7.76 19.99
N VAL A 14 10.93 7.43 18.80
CA VAL A 14 10.09 7.03 17.65
C VAL A 14 9.32 5.75 17.96
N LYS A 15 9.98 4.68 18.44
CA LYS A 15 9.35 3.40 18.81
C LYS A 15 8.26 3.55 19.88
N GLU A 16 8.43 4.52 20.79
CA GLU A 16 7.51 4.81 21.89
C GLU A 16 6.37 5.77 21.51
N LEU A 17 6.41 6.40 20.33
CA LEU A 17 5.37 7.29 19.83
C LEU A 17 4.58 6.73 18.65
N GLU A 18 5.22 5.98 17.75
CA GLU A 18 4.58 5.46 16.54
C GLU A 18 3.32 4.64 16.86
N THR A 19 2.31 4.72 15.98
CA THR A 19 0.96 4.10 16.11
C THR A 19 0.05 4.64 17.22
N LEU A 20 0.51 5.59 18.05
CA LEU A 20 -0.35 6.26 19.03
C LEU A 20 -1.24 7.31 18.33
N MET A 21 -2.50 7.42 18.74
CA MET A 21 -3.49 8.38 18.22
C MET A 21 -3.94 9.36 19.31
N PRO A 22 -3.09 10.29 19.78
CA PRO A 22 -3.34 11.02 21.01
C PRO A 22 -4.55 11.97 20.96
N ARG A 23 -4.95 12.47 19.78
CA ARG A 23 -6.19 13.25 19.62
C ARG A 23 -7.44 12.40 19.88
N LEU A 24 -7.45 11.13 19.46
CA LEU A 24 -8.59 10.20 19.60
C LEU A 24 -8.59 9.43 20.92
N SER A 25 -7.44 8.84 21.28
CA SER A 25 -7.27 7.95 22.42
C SER A 25 -6.75 8.73 23.64
N LEU A 26 -7.59 8.85 24.67
CA LEU A 26 -7.19 9.43 25.96
C LEU A 26 -6.08 8.61 26.63
N HIS A 27 -6.09 7.29 26.46
CA HIS A 27 -5.04 6.40 26.96
C HIS A 27 -3.69 6.68 26.30
N ASP A 28 -3.66 6.80 24.97
CA ASP A 28 -2.43 7.10 24.22
C ASP A 28 -1.89 8.48 24.62
N ARG A 29 -2.76 9.47 24.78
CA ARG A 29 -2.41 10.82 25.25
C ARG A 29 -1.76 10.78 26.63
N ALA A 30 -2.33 10.01 27.55
CA ALA A 30 -1.80 9.83 28.91
C ALA A 30 -0.43 9.11 28.89
N ILE A 31 -0.23 8.14 27.99
CA ILE A 31 1.07 7.49 27.76
C ILE A 31 2.12 8.52 27.34
N ILE A 32 1.82 9.38 26.36
CA ILE A 32 2.76 10.40 25.88
C ILE A 32 3.07 11.42 26.98
N GLN A 33 2.05 11.92 27.69
CA GLN A 33 2.20 12.83 28.82
C GLN A 33 3.10 12.25 29.91
N ASP A 34 2.87 10.99 30.31
CA ASP A 34 3.70 10.31 31.32
C ASP A 34 5.15 10.11 30.85
N ARG A 35 5.36 9.75 29.58
CA ARG A 35 6.70 9.55 28.99
C ARG A 35 7.49 10.85 28.87
N ILE A 36 6.86 11.96 28.46
CA ILE A 36 7.50 13.28 28.44
C ILE A 36 7.83 13.73 29.87
N ARG A 37 6.89 13.61 30.81
CA ARG A 37 7.07 13.98 32.23
C ARG A 37 8.19 13.20 32.92
N ARG A 38 8.34 11.90 32.62
CA ARG A 38 9.43 11.05 33.15
C ARG A 38 10.74 11.14 32.37
N ARG A 39 10.86 12.06 31.40
CA ARG A 39 12.02 12.20 30.49
C ARG A 39 12.43 10.88 29.80
N LYS A 40 11.44 10.01 29.51
CA LYS A 40 11.67 8.73 28.79
C LYS A 40 11.79 8.91 27.28
N ILE A 41 11.13 9.93 26.74
CA ILE A 41 11.18 10.32 25.33
C ILE A 41 11.65 11.77 25.20
N PHE A 42 12.23 12.12 24.04
CA PHE A 42 12.99 13.35 23.81
C PHE A 42 14.09 13.52 24.87
N LYS A 43 14.91 12.48 25.08
CA LYS A 43 15.85 12.43 26.23
C LYS A 43 16.89 13.56 26.19
N GLN A 44 17.29 13.97 24.99
CA GLN A 44 18.27 15.04 24.73
C GLN A 44 17.71 16.46 24.94
N LEU A 45 16.38 16.61 25.06
CA LEU A 45 15.75 17.92 25.18
C LEU A 45 15.70 18.36 26.65
N GLU A 46 16.63 19.26 27.01
CA GLU A 46 16.83 19.75 28.37
C GLU A 46 15.75 20.75 28.84
N SER A 47 15.30 21.63 27.94
CA SER A 47 14.33 22.70 28.19
C SER A 47 12.93 22.16 28.44
N ASP A 48 12.38 22.36 29.66
CA ASP A 48 11.01 21.93 29.99
C ASP A 48 9.93 22.73 29.25
N GLU A 49 10.25 23.95 28.78
CA GLU A 49 9.37 24.75 27.91
C GLU A 49 9.22 24.08 26.54
N ASP A 50 10.33 23.70 25.91
CA ASP A 50 10.36 23.01 24.62
C ASP A 50 9.63 21.67 24.70
N ARG A 51 9.81 20.93 25.81
CA ARG A 51 9.07 19.69 26.09
C ARG A 51 7.56 19.93 26.18
N THR A 52 7.14 21.07 26.72
CA THR A 52 5.73 21.46 26.82
C THR A 52 5.16 21.81 25.44
N GLN A 53 5.92 22.53 24.61
CA GLN A 53 5.52 22.84 23.24
C GLN A 53 5.44 21.59 22.35
N ILE A 54 6.38 20.66 22.50
CA ILE A 54 6.34 19.37 21.80
C ILE A 54 5.14 18.52 22.26
N LEU A 55 4.84 18.49 23.56
CA LEU A 55 3.66 17.79 24.07
C LEU A 55 2.36 18.36 23.51
N ASP A 56 2.22 19.69 23.46
CA ASP A 56 1.06 20.37 22.87
C ASP A 56 0.90 20.01 21.38
N ARG A 57 1.98 20.02 20.59
CA ARG A 57 1.95 19.66 19.17
C ARG A 57 1.62 18.18 18.95
N ILE A 58 2.30 17.27 19.66
CA ILE A 58 2.10 15.82 19.50
C ILE A 58 0.67 15.43 19.89
N THR A 59 0.10 16.02 20.94
CA THR A 59 -1.28 15.68 21.35
C THR A 59 -2.37 16.18 20.41
N LYS A 60 -2.03 17.05 19.44
CA LYS A 60 -2.93 17.56 18.39
C LYS A 60 -2.87 16.77 17.08
N VAL A 61 -1.92 15.85 16.91
CA VAL A 61 -1.81 14.98 15.72
C VAL A 61 -3.18 14.32 15.44
N SER A 62 -3.71 14.56 14.24
CA SER A 62 -5.09 14.16 13.86
C SER A 62 -5.29 12.65 13.84
N GLY A 63 -4.23 11.95 13.46
CA GLY A 63 -4.20 10.53 13.18
C GLY A 63 -3.29 9.71 14.10
N ARG A 64 -2.72 8.63 13.56
CA ARG A 64 -1.56 7.97 14.18
C ARG A 64 -0.32 8.86 14.05
N ILE A 65 0.55 8.82 15.05
CA ILE A 65 1.93 9.26 14.87
C ILE A 65 2.60 8.26 13.93
N LEU A 66 2.97 8.74 12.74
CA LEU A 66 3.57 7.92 11.69
C LEU A 66 5.09 7.83 11.85
N SER A 67 5.65 6.76 11.33
CA SER A 67 7.09 6.50 11.19
C SER A 67 7.35 5.77 9.86
N PHE A 68 8.61 5.63 9.44
CA PHE A 68 8.95 4.75 8.30
C PHE A 68 8.46 3.31 8.53
N HIS A 69 8.45 2.82 9.78
CA HIS A 69 7.88 1.52 10.10
C HIS A 69 6.37 1.47 9.81
N THR A 70 5.57 2.47 10.24
CA THR A 70 4.13 2.46 9.93
C THR A 70 3.89 2.58 8.43
N PHE A 71 4.60 3.46 7.73
CA PHE A 71 4.52 3.60 6.28
C PHE A 71 4.75 2.26 5.57
N THR A 72 5.85 1.57 5.85
CA THR A 72 6.17 0.32 5.16
C THR A 72 5.21 -0.82 5.53
N LYS A 73 4.65 -0.86 6.75
CA LYS A 73 3.62 -1.85 7.13
C LYS A 73 2.25 -1.56 6.51
N ASP A 74 1.87 -0.30 6.43
CA ASP A 74 0.62 0.14 5.79
C ASP A 74 0.71 -0.04 4.26
N PHE A 75 1.87 0.21 3.67
CA PHE A 75 2.14 0.00 2.24
C PHE A 75 1.93 -1.46 1.81
N ILE A 76 2.31 -2.47 2.60
CA ILE A 76 2.03 -3.89 2.30
C ILE A 76 0.53 -4.15 2.12
N TYR A 77 -0.31 -3.45 2.88
CA TYR A 77 -1.76 -3.59 2.77
C TYR A 77 -2.31 -2.81 1.56
N PHE A 78 -1.80 -1.61 1.32
CA PHE A 78 -2.13 -0.82 0.12
C PHE A 78 -1.71 -1.52 -1.17
N GLU A 79 -0.51 -2.11 -1.24
CA GLU A 79 0.01 -2.88 -2.39
C GLU A 79 -0.91 -4.07 -2.73
N ALA A 80 -1.44 -4.78 -1.73
CA ALA A 80 -2.43 -5.83 -1.97
C ALA A 80 -3.72 -5.27 -2.59
N CYS A 81 -4.21 -4.12 -2.09
CA CYS A 81 -5.37 -3.43 -2.67
C CYS A 81 -5.10 -2.93 -4.09
N MET A 82 -3.88 -2.46 -4.40
CA MET A 82 -3.43 -2.10 -5.76
C MET A 82 -3.46 -3.30 -6.71
N ILE A 83 -2.98 -4.45 -6.26
CA ILE A 83 -2.96 -5.68 -7.06
C ILE A 83 -4.39 -6.11 -7.41
N ALA A 84 -5.32 -6.03 -6.46
CA ALA A 84 -6.74 -6.26 -6.74
C ALA A 84 -7.28 -5.27 -7.79
N LEU A 85 -6.97 -3.96 -7.69
CA LEU A 85 -7.39 -2.97 -8.70
C LEU A 85 -6.74 -3.18 -10.07
N LYS A 86 -5.53 -3.76 -10.13
CA LYS A 86 -4.85 -4.08 -11.39
C LYS A 86 -5.61 -5.11 -12.23
N SER A 87 -6.43 -5.98 -11.62
CA SER A 87 -7.30 -6.90 -12.35
C SER A 87 -8.42 -6.22 -13.15
N LEU A 88 -8.65 -4.92 -12.94
CA LEU A 88 -9.55 -4.09 -13.76
C LEU A 88 -8.82 -3.31 -14.87
N GLN A 89 -7.51 -3.49 -15.04
CA GLN A 89 -6.73 -2.80 -16.07
C GLN A 89 -6.33 -3.79 -17.17
N PRO A 90 -6.15 -3.33 -18.43
CA PRO A 90 -5.75 -4.19 -19.54
C PRO A 90 -4.48 -4.98 -19.22
N GLU A 91 -4.41 -6.23 -19.70
CA GLU A 91 -3.24 -7.06 -19.52
C GLU A 91 -1.99 -6.36 -20.09
N GLY A 92 -0.92 -6.34 -19.30
CA GLY A 92 0.33 -5.67 -19.67
C GLY A 92 0.34 -4.14 -19.57
N TYR A 93 -0.71 -3.48 -19.03
CA TYR A 93 -0.70 -2.03 -18.79
C TYR A 93 0.55 -1.58 -18.00
N ARG A 94 1.25 -0.55 -18.52
CA ARG A 94 2.54 -0.08 -18.01
C ARG A 94 2.52 1.33 -17.40
N GLY A 95 1.40 2.05 -17.48
CA GLY A 95 1.27 3.38 -16.90
C GLY A 95 1.07 3.34 -15.38
N THR A 96 0.82 4.50 -14.78
CA THR A 96 0.44 4.57 -13.36
C THR A 96 -1.01 4.08 -13.19
N MET A 97 -1.30 3.40 -12.08
CA MET A 97 -2.66 2.92 -11.83
C MET A 97 -3.69 4.06 -11.76
N PHE A 98 -3.31 5.24 -11.26
CA PHE A 98 -4.17 6.42 -11.31
C PHE A 98 -4.42 6.87 -12.75
N GLY A 99 -3.37 6.93 -13.60
CA GLY A 99 -3.47 7.24 -15.02
C GLY A 99 -4.42 6.29 -15.77
N GLY A 100 -4.28 4.98 -15.58
CA GLY A 100 -5.14 4.00 -16.26
C GLY A 100 -6.61 4.04 -15.83
N PHE A 101 -6.91 4.59 -14.65
CA PHE A 101 -8.28 4.91 -14.24
C PHE A 101 -8.72 6.31 -14.70
N LEU A 102 -7.81 7.26 -14.87
CA LEU A 102 -8.09 8.59 -15.44
C LEU A 102 -8.47 8.48 -16.92
N GLU A 103 -7.67 7.75 -17.70
CA GLU A 103 -7.86 7.47 -19.13
C GLU A 103 -9.23 6.82 -19.42
N CYS A 104 -9.77 6.05 -18.47
CA CYS A 104 -11.02 5.32 -18.62
C CYS A 104 -12.21 5.93 -17.84
N TYR A 105 -12.02 7.08 -17.19
CA TYR A 105 -13.08 7.78 -16.45
C TYR A 105 -14.00 8.54 -17.40
N THR A 106 -15.30 8.23 -17.35
CA THR A 106 -16.34 8.91 -18.13
C THR A 106 -17.32 9.61 -17.21
N ARG A 107 -17.37 10.94 -17.30
CA ARG A 107 -18.36 11.78 -16.60
C ARG A 107 -19.75 11.56 -17.19
N ASP A 108 -20.80 11.71 -16.38
CA ASP A 108 -22.16 11.76 -16.90
C ASP A 108 -22.52 13.15 -17.48
N GLN A 109 -23.60 13.21 -18.26
CA GLN A 109 -24.02 14.44 -18.96
C GLN A 109 -24.52 15.54 -18.02
N THR A 110 -24.72 15.24 -16.74
CA THR A 110 -25.23 16.14 -15.70
C THR A 110 -24.15 16.66 -14.75
N GLY A 111 -22.89 16.23 -14.91
CA GLY A 111 -21.77 16.60 -14.02
C GLY A 111 -21.71 15.79 -12.71
N SER A 112 -22.83 15.19 -12.31
CA SER A 112 -22.95 14.41 -11.08
C SER A 112 -22.13 13.11 -11.08
N TYR A 113 -21.88 12.58 -9.89
CA TYR A 113 -21.22 11.30 -9.66
C TYR A 113 -21.96 10.48 -8.59
N ASN A 114 -21.64 9.18 -8.51
CA ASN A 114 -22.24 8.28 -7.53
C ASN A 114 -21.31 8.09 -6.33
N VAL A 115 -21.88 8.14 -5.12
CA VAL A 115 -21.21 7.77 -3.86
C VAL A 115 -21.87 6.53 -3.29
N GLN A 116 -21.11 5.45 -3.17
CA GLN A 116 -21.52 4.23 -2.50
C GLN A 116 -21.54 4.47 -0.97
N ILE A 117 -22.73 4.37 -0.38
CA ILE A 117 -22.94 4.54 1.07
C ILE A 117 -23.08 3.21 1.82
N ALA A 118 -23.46 2.14 1.12
CA ALA A 118 -23.46 0.76 1.62
C ALA A 118 -23.34 -0.22 0.43
N GLU A 119 -23.28 -1.53 0.69
CA GLU A 119 -23.24 -2.51 -0.41
C GLU A 119 -24.48 -2.41 -1.29
N ASP A 120 -24.24 -2.27 -2.60
CA ASP A 120 -25.24 -2.01 -3.65
C ASP A 120 -26.11 -0.73 -3.50
N ILE A 121 -25.90 0.11 -2.48
CA ILE A 121 -26.66 1.37 -2.24
C ILE A 121 -25.80 2.61 -2.56
N PHE A 122 -26.36 3.51 -3.37
CA PHE A 122 -25.67 4.68 -3.92
C PHE A 122 -26.51 5.96 -3.74
N GLU A 123 -25.82 7.05 -3.38
CA GLU A 123 -26.33 8.42 -3.48
C GLU A 123 -25.76 9.08 -4.74
N ARG A 124 -26.57 9.86 -5.45
CA ARG A 124 -26.10 10.74 -6.51
C ARG A 124 -25.72 12.09 -5.89
N ARG A 125 -24.56 12.61 -6.21
CA ARG A 125 -24.09 13.92 -5.76
C ARG A 125 -23.75 14.80 -6.96
N ASP A 126 -24.11 16.06 -6.87
CA ASP A 126 -23.80 17.05 -7.89
C ASP A 126 -22.32 17.48 -7.80
N GLU A 127 -21.86 18.26 -8.77
CA GLU A 127 -20.43 18.50 -8.99
C GLU A 127 -19.82 19.52 -8.01
N ASP A 128 -19.28 19.02 -6.90
CA ASP A 128 -18.36 19.76 -6.00
C ASP A 128 -16.95 19.12 -6.05
N GLY A 129 -16.07 19.66 -6.90
CA GLY A 129 -14.63 19.32 -6.92
C GLY A 129 -14.22 18.05 -7.68
N ASP A 130 -13.19 17.34 -7.17
CA ASP A 130 -12.52 16.20 -7.82
C ASP A 130 -13.38 14.91 -7.83
N SER A 131 -14.41 14.89 -8.69
CA SER A 131 -15.28 13.73 -8.86
C SER A 131 -14.54 12.45 -9.26
N MET A 132 -13.48 12.54 -10.05
CA MET A 132 -12.66 11.38 -10.45
C MET A 132 -11.95 10.79 -9.24
N GLY A 133 -11.20 11.60 -8.48
CA GLY A 133 -10.47 11.13 -7.31
C GLY A 133 -11.40 10.61 -6.22
N ILE A 134 -12.60 11.20 -6.07
CA ILE A 134 -13.67 10.67 -5.20
C ILE A 134 -14.16 9.30 -5.67
N CYS A 135 -14.39 9.09 -6.97
CA CYS A 135 -14.72 7.79 -7.54
C CYS A 135 -13.57 6.76 -7.39
N TYR A 136 -12.32 7.16 -7.64
CA TYR A 136 -11.15 6.29 -7.53
C TYR A 136 -10.93 5.81 -6.08
N ARG A 137 -11.11 6.70 -5.10
CA ARG A 137 -11.10 6.39 -3.66
C ARG A 137 -12.12 5.32 -3.26
N GLN A 138 -13.30 5.28 -3.90
CA GLN A 138 -14.32 4.26 -3.63
C GLN A 138 -13.89 2.86 -4.08
N LEU A 139 -13.13 2.75 -5.18
CA LEU A 139 -12.57 1.47 -5.62
C LEU A 139 -11.56 0.90 -4.61
N PHE A 140 -10.74 1.76 -3.99
CA PHE A 140 -9.86 1.34 -2.89
C PHE A 140 -10.63 0.90 -1.66
N LEU A 141 -11.68 1.63 -1.27
CA LEU A 141 -12.50 1.21 -0.14
C LEU A 141 -13.15 -0.15 -0.42
N ALA A 142 -13.60 -0.41 -1.65
CA ALA A 142 -14.10 -1.72 -2.05
C ALA A 142 -13.04 -2.82 -2.00
N THR A 143 -11.81 -2.58 -2.49
CA THR A 143 -10.73 -3.57 -2.35
C THR A 143 -10.30 -3.76 -0.90
N MET A 144 -10.35 -2.74 -0.04
CA MET A 144 -10.17 -2.90 1.42
C MET A 144 -11.31 -3.69 2.09
N ARG A 145 -12.55 -3.62 1.59
CA ARG A 145 -13.69 -4.42 2.10
C ARG A 145 -13.58 -5.91 1.78
N ASP A 146 -12.94 -6.26 0.66
CA ASP A 146 -12.87 -7.63 0.15
C ASP A 146 -11.43 -8.16 -0.09
N PHE A 147 -10.41 -7.46 0.42
CA PHE A 147 -8.99 -7.83 0.27
C PHE A 147 -8.68 -9.29 0.62
N PRO A 148 -9.31 -9.94 1.63
CA PRO A 148 -8.98 -11.31 1.97
C PRO A 148 -9.43 -12.33 0.93
N THR A 149 -10.30 -11.93 0.01
CA THR A 149 -10.88 -12.76 -1.06
C THR A 149 -10.32 -12.34 -2.43
N LEU A 150 -10.05 -11.05 -2.65
CA LEU A 150 -9.44 -10.50 -3.87
C LEU A 150 -7.90 -10.56 -3.90
N THR A 151 -7.25 -10.99 -2.82
CA THR A 151 -5.78 -11.01 -2.72
C THR A 151 -5.28 -12.22 -1.94
N SER A 152 -3.98 -12.51 -2.05
CA SER A 152 -3.29 -13.49 -1.21
C SER A 152 -3.12 -13.04 0.25
N LEU A 153 -3.30 -11.74 0.55
CA LEU A 153 -3.10 -11.16 1.87
C LEU A 153 -4.29 -11.50 2.79
N ARG A 154 -4.02 -12.21 3.90
CA ARG A 154 -5.04 -12.57 4.90
C ARG A 154 -5.02 -11.62 6.09
N PRO A 155 -6.18 -11.27 6.70
CA PRO A 155 -6.24 -10.58 7.98
C PRO A 155 -5.35 -11.23 9.04
N TYR A 156 -4.86 -10.47 10.01
CA TYR A 156 -4.10 -11.06 11.10
C TYR A 156 -4.97 -12.02 11.94
N GLN A 157 -4.36 -13.09 12.44
CA GLN A 157 -5.02 -13.96 13.40
C GLN A 157 -5.19 -13.23 14.74
N ASP A 158 -6.41 -13.24 15.28
CA ASP A 158 -6.71 -12.79 16.64
C ASP A 158 -5.99 -13.70 17.67
N ASP A 159 -6.18 -15.02 17.53
CA ASP A 159 -5.57 -16.07 18.37
C ASP A 159 -4.69 -17.04 17.55
N LYS A 160 -3.74 -17.71 18.22
CA LYS A 160 -2.86 -18.74 17.62
C LYS A 160 -3.60 -20.02 17.17
N LYS A 161 -4.92 -20.11 17.34
CA LYS A 161 -5.71 -21.33 17.09
C LYS A 161 -6.60 -21.17 15.85
N GLY A 162 -6.21 -21.84 14.77
CA GLY A 162 -6.99 -21.95 13.54
C GLY A 162 -6.75 -20.82 12.52
N LYS A 163 -6.70 -21.19 11.24
CA LYS A 163 -6.72 -20.22 10.13
C LYS A 163 -8.19 -19.95 9.77
N ALA A 164 -8.71 -18.78 10.11
CA ALA A 164 -10.02 -18.36 9.62
C ALA A 164 -9.94 -18.21 8.08
N LYS A 165 -10.71 -19.01 7.34
CA LYS A 165 -10.79 -18.89 5.88
C LYS A 165 -11.76 -17.75 5.54
N PRO A 166 -11.35 -16.75 4.74
CA PRO A 166 -12.26 -15.72 4.25
C PRO A 166 -13.48 -16.32 3.54
N SER A 167 -14.63 -15.67 3.71
CA SER A 167 -15.88 -16.06 3.06
C SER A 167 -16.08 -15.27 1.75
N GLY A 168 -16.64 -15.94 0.74
CA GLY A 168 -16.81 -15.42 -0.61
C GLY A 168 -16.02 -16.21 -1.65
N VAL A 169 -16.25 -15.87 -2.92
CA VAL A 169 -15.56 -16.43 -4.08
C VAL A 169 -14.87 -15.27 -4.81
N GLU A 170 -13.66 -15.50 -5.32
CA GLU A 170 -12.85 -14.45 -5.97
C GLU A 170 -13.54 -13.86 -7.20
N SER A 171 -14.08 -14.72 -8.08
CA SER A 171 -14.87 -14.31 -9.25
C SER A 171 -16.09 -13.45 -8.89
N GLU A 172 -16.79 -13.78 -7.80
CA GLU A 172 -17.93 -12.98 -7.29
C GLU A 172 -17.50 -11.57 -6.85
N ARG A 173 -16.36 -11.47 -6.14
CA ARG A 173 -15.83 -10.18 -5.69
C ARG A 173 -15.29 -9.34 -6.83
N LEU A 174 -14.61 -9.95 -7.79
CA LEU A 174 -14.09 -9.27 -8.97
C LEU A 174 -15.22 -8.72 -9.85
N ILE A 175 -16.29 -9.51 -10.06
CA ILE A 175 -17.50 -9.06 -10.76
C ILE A 175 -18.15 -7.87 -10.04
N ASN A 176 -18.30 -7.92 -8.71
CA ASN A 176 -18.85 -6.79 -7.94
C ASN A 176 -17.97 -5.53 -8.05
N LEU A 177 -16.65 -5.69 -8.03
CA LEU A 177 -15.68 -4.59 -8.17
C LEU A 177 -15.76 -3.94 -9.57
N ALA A 178 -15.92 -4.73 -10.63
CA ALA A 178 -16.15 -4.22 -11.98
C ALA A 178 -17.53 -3.55 -12.12
N GLN A 179 -18.59 -4.09 -11.51
CA GLN A 179 -19.90 -3.44 -11.44
C GLN A 179 -19.83 -2.08 -10.73
N LEU A 180 -19.07 -1.99 -9.64
CA LEU A 180 -18.81 -0.73 -8.95
C LEU A 180 -18.04 0.24 -9.86
N ALA A 181 -16.98 -0.19 -10.52
CA ALA A 181 -16.20 0.65 -11.45
C ALA A 181 -17.09 1.28 -12.55
N VAL A 182 -17.97 0.49 -13.18
CA VAL A 182 -18.94 1.01 -14.17
C VAL A 182 -19.91 2.03 -13.54
N LYS A 183 -20.46 1.75 -12.34
CA LYS A 183 -21.34 2.68 -11.62
C LYS A 183 -20.63 4.00 -11.25
N LEU A 184 -19.32 3.96 -11.05
CA LEU A 184 -18.48 5.13 -10.72
C LEU A 184 -17.95 5.88 -11.95
N GLY A 185 -18.24 5.39 -13.17
CA GLY A 185 -17.86 6.05 -14.43
C GLY A 185 -16.63 5.46 -15.13
N PHE A 186 -15.91 4.51 -14.52
CA PHE A 186 -14.72 3.88 -15.10
C PHE A 186 -15.10 2.79 -16.11
N LYS A 187 -14.57 2.86 -17.34
CA LYS A 187 -14.92 1.98 -18.45
C LYS A 187 -13.72 1.73 -19.38
N ASN A 188 -13.11 0.56 -19.25
CA ASN A 188 -12.19 -0.02 -20.24
C ASN A 188 -12.70 -1.42 -20.65
N GLU A 189 -12.07 -2.05 -21.64
CA GLU A 189 -12.53 -3.37 -22.13
C GLU A 189 -12.53 -4.47 -21.06
N GLU A 190 -11.61 -4.43 -20.09
CA GLU A 190 -11.54 -5.42 -19.01
C GLU A 190 -12.74 -5.27 -18.04
N ILE A 191 -12.95 -4.05 -17.53
CA ILE A 191 -14.10 -3.68 -16.71
C ILE A 191 -15.41 -4.01 -17.43
N LEU A 192 -15.52 -3.69 -18.73
CA LEU A 192 -16.72 -3.96 -19.53
C LEU A 192 -16.90 -5.45 -19.85
N THR A 193 -15.82 -6.25 -19.88
CA THR A 193 -15.90 -7.71 -20.02
C THR A 193 -16.43 -8.35 -18.74
N LEU A 194 -15.84 -8.01 -17.59
CA LEU A 194 -16.31 -8.45 -16.27
C LEU A 194 -17.75 -7.95 -15.98
N HIS A 195 -18.12 -6.75 -16.41
CA HIS A 195 -19.48 -6.24 -16.28
C HIS A 195 -20.49 -6.95 -17.19
N ARG A 196 -20.12 -7.29 -18.44
CA ARG A 196 -20.96 -8.10 -19.34
C ARG A 196 -21.15 -9.51 -18.80
N GLN A 197 -20.12 -10.11 -18.23
CA GLN A 197 -20.22 -11.36 -17.47
C GLN A 197 -21.25 -11.21 -16.33
N ALA A 198 -21.21 -10.11 -15.57
CA ALA A 198 -22.19 -9.83 -14.51
C ALA A 198 -23.66 -9.80 -15.00
N ALA A 199 -23.92 -9.45 -16.26
CA ALA A 199 -25.25 -9.46 -16.86
C ALA A 199 -25.82 -10.88 -17.04
N ALA A 200 -24.98 -11.93 -17.01
CA ALA A 200 -25.41 -13.32 -16.92
C ALA A 200 -25.82 -13.74 -15.47
N ASN A 201 -25.89 -12.78 -14.54
CA ASN A 201 -25.99 -12.93 -13.09
C ASN A 201 -24.71 -13.53 -12.46
N ARG A 202 -24.09 -12.79 -11.53
CA ARG A 202 -22.87 -13.20 -10.80
C ARG A 202 -22.95 -14.60 -10.19
N TYR A 203 -24.12 -15.00 -9.67
CA TYR A 203 -24.30 -16.32 -9.07
C TYR A 203 -24.31 -17.45 -10.11
N ARG A 204 -24.65 -17.17 -11.37
CA ARG A 204 -24.57 -18.15 -12.46
C ARG A 204 -23.11 -18.51 -12.73
N ILE A 205 -22.24 -17.50 -12.90
CA ILE A 205 -20.81 -17.70 -13.16
C ILE A 205 -20.13 -18.46 -12.03
N VAL A 206 -20.38 -18.06 -10.78
CA VAL A 206 -19.85 -18.76 -9.59
C VAL A 206 -20.34 -20.22 -9.55
N THR A 207 -21.57 -20.49 -9.98
CA THR A 207 -22.10 -21.86 -10.05
C THR A 207 -21.50 -22.64 -11.22
N GLU A 208 -21.31 -22.04 -12.40
CA GLU A 208 -20.61 -22.67 -13.54
C GLU A 208 -19.15 -23.02 -13.17
N GLU A 209 -18.43 -22.11 -12.52
CA GLU A 209 -17.07 -22.34 -12.00
C GLU A 209 -17.04 -23.51 -11.01
N PHE A 210 -17.96 -23.53 -10.04
CA PHE A 210 -18.09 -24.62 -9.07
C PHE A 210 -18.45 -25.97 -9.72
N LEU A 211 -19.36 -25.99 -10.70
CA LEU A 211 -19.70 -27.20 -11.44
C LEU A 211 -18.50 -27.73 -12.23
N ASN A 212 -17.74 -26.86 -12.88
CA ASN A 212 -16.52 -27.22 -13.61
C ASN A 212 -15.41 -27.76 -12.68
N GLN A 213 -15.30 -27.23 -11.45
CA GLN A 213 -14.39 -27.78 -10.43
C GLN A 213 -14.80 -29.18 -9.95
N LEU A 214 -16.10 -29.48 -9.87
CA LEU A 214 -16.61 -30.81 -9.53
C LEU A 214 -16.58 -31.81 -10.70
N GLN A 215 -16.63 -31.30 -11.93
CA GLN A 215 -16.72 -32.08 -13.17
C GLN A 215 -15.56 -31.71 -14.12
N PRO A 216 -14.30 -31.97 -13.75
CA PRO A 216 -13.17 -31.60 -14.58
C PRO A 216 -13.20 -32.41 -15.90
N LEU A 217 -12.94 -31.71 -17.01
CA LEU A 217 -13.19 -32.18 -18.38
C LEU A 217 -12.28 -33.35 -18.82
N ASP A 218 -11.21 -33.62 -18.09
CA ASP A 218 -10.34 -34.79 -18.26
C ASP A 218 -10.97 -36.09 -17.73
N ARG A 219 -12.02 -35.99 -16.90
CA ARG A 219 -12.71 -37.13 -16.25
C ARG A 219 -14.19 -37.24 -16.60
N TYR A 220 -14.84 -36.15 -16.99
CA TYR A 220 -16.27 -36.09 -17.24
C TYR A 220 -16.59 -35.43 -18.59
N HIS A 221 -17.48 -36.06 -19.36
CA HIS A 221 -18.12 -35.40 -20.49
C HIS A 221 -19.25 -34.49 -19.95
N VAL A 222 -18.97 -33.19 -19.85
CA VAL A 222 -19.93 -32.19 -19.41
C VAL A 222 -20.91 -31.85 -20.53
N ASP A 223 -22.21 -31.96 -20.26
CA ASP A 223 -23.23 -31.32 -21.09
C ASP A 223 -23.37 -29.84 -20.69
N THR A 224 -22.83 -28.98 -21.54
CA THR A 224 -22.83 -27.52 -21.35
C THR A 224 -24.24 -26.95 -21.23
N GLU A 225 -25.23 -27.48 -21.95
CA GLU A 225 -26.60 -26.94 -21.90
C GLU A 225 -27.28 -27.25 -20.56
N THR A 226 -27.14 -28.49 -20.06
CA THR A 226 -27.58 -28.85 -18.71
C THR A 226 -26.84 -28.04 -17.64
N ASN A 227 -25.52 -27.85 -17.73
CA ASN A 227 -24.78 -27.08 -16.71
C ASN A 227 -25.20 -25.60 -16.67
N ILE A 228 -25.44 -24.97 -17.82
CA ILE A 228 -26.00 -23.60 -17.89
C ILE A 228 -27.39 -23.56 -17.23
N SER A 229 -28.26 -24.54 -17.52
CA SER A 229 -29.61 -24.64 -16.94
C SER A 229 -29.58 -24.83 -15.41
N VAL A 230 -28.68 -25.67 -14.89
CA VAL A 230 -28.47 -25.86 -13.44
C VAL A 230 -27.96 -24.58 -12.80
N ALA A 231 -26.94 -23.93 -13.40
CA ALA A 231 -26.38 -22.69 -12.89
C ALA A 231 -27.42 -21.57 -12.84
N GLN A 232 -28.27 -21.44 -13.87
CA GLN A 232 -29.38 -20.49 -13.87
C GLN A 232 -30.38 -20.80 -12.74
N ASN A 233 -30.79 -22.06 -12.56
CA ASN A 233 -31.75 -22.43 -11.51
C ASN A 233 -31.24 -22.13 -10.09
N VAL A 234 -29.95 -22.38 -9.84
CA VAL A 234 -29.28 -22.04 -8.57
C VAL A 234 -29.21 -20.52 -8.39
N SER A 235 -28.80 -19.81 -9.44
CA SER A 235 -28.70 -18.35 -9.48
C SER A 235 -30.02 -17.65 -9.15
N ASP A 236 -31.12 -18.10 -9.76
CA ASP A 236 -32.47 -17.58 -9.51
C ASP A 236 -32.91 -17.85 -8.06
N ARG A 237 -32.62 -19.04 -7.51
CA ARG A 237 -32.95 -19.38 -6.12
C ARG A 237 -32.16 -18.56 -5.11
N ILE A 238 -30.85 -18.37 -5.31
CA ILE A 238 -29.99 -17.56 -4.43
C ILE A 238 -30.47 -16.10 -4.44
N SER A 239 -30.76 -15.56 -5.63
CA SER A 239 -31.24 -14.18 -5.81
C SER A 239 -32.57 -13.93 -5.07
N ASN A 240 -33.49 -14.90 -5.09
CA ASN A 240 -34.77 -14.81 -4.37
C ASN A 240 -34.67 -15.10 -2.86
N ALA A 241 -33.62 -15.79 -2.41
CA ALA A 241 -33.44 -16.17 -0.99
C ALA A 241 -32.60 -15.16 -0.18
N SER A 242 -32.01 -14.16 -0.83
CA SER A 242 -31.02 -13.25 -0.23
C SER A 242 -31.54 -11.82 -0.16
N ALA A 243 -31.42 -11.20 1.02
CA ALA A 243 -31.62 -9.76 1.20
C ALA A 243 -30.26 -9.08 1.47
N ILE A 244 -30.08 -7.87 0.94
CA ILE A 244 -28.92 -7.02 1.24
C ILE A 244 -28.92 -6.73 2.75
N ARG A 245 -27.78 -6.94 3.41
CA ARG A 245 -27.59 -6.52 4.80
C ARG A 245 -27.26 -5.04 4.83
N ILE A 246 -28.20 -4.23 5.31
CA ILE A 246 -27.93 -2.84 5.67
C ILE A 246 -27.11 -2.86 6.97
N PRO A 247 -25.95 -2.15 7.06
CA PRO A 247 -25.20 -2.02 8.30
C PRO A 247 -26.08 -1.42 9.40
N MET A 248 -26.12 -2.06 10.57
CA MET A 248 -26.89 -1.59 11.74
C MET A 248 -26.05 -0.81 12.76
N GLU A 249 -24.72 -0.86 12.65
CA GLU A 249 -23.80 -0.21 13.59
C GLU A 249 -23.32 1.12 13.03
N GLU A 250 -23.44 2.18 13.82
CA GLU A 250 -22.85 3.48 13.53
C GLU A 250 -21.31 3.39 13.55
N ALA A 251 -20.67 4.06 12.60
CA ALA A 251 -19.22 4.19 12.58
C ALA A 251 -18.73 4.95 13.82
N HIS A 252 -17.80 4.35 14.56
CA HIS A 252 -17.24 4.92 15.78
C HIS A 252 -15.71 4.93 15.70
N LEU A 253 -15.11 6.11 15.89
CA LEU A 253 -13.65 6.26 15.91
C LEU A 253 -13.02 5.89 17.26
N THR A 254 -13.81 5.88 18.34
CA THR A 254 -13.30 5.71 19.71
C THR A 254 -14.22 4.84 20.57
N THR A 255 -13.64 4.16 21.56
CA THR A 255 -14.32 3.20 22.44
C THR A 255 -13.71 3.20 23.84
N ASP A 256 -14.50 2.79 24.83
CA ASP A 256 -14.06 2.56 26.21
C ASP A 256 -13.86 1.07 26.54
N LEU A 257 -14.10 0.16 25.57
CA LEU A 257 -14.19 -1.28 25.81
C LEU A 257 -12.86 -2.03 25.66
N GLU A 258 -12.06 -1.72 24.64
CA GLU A 258 -10.87 -2.51 24.30
C GLU A 258 -9.72 -1.62 23.80
N ASN A 259 -8.53 -1.78 24.39
CA ASN A 259 -7.30 -1.17 23.89
C ASN A 259 -6.72 -2.03 22.76
N LEU A 260 -6.66 -1.49 21.54
CA LEU A 260 -6.11 -2.19 20.38
C LEU A 260 -4.58 -2.40 20.52
N PRO A 261 -4.07 -3.64 20.51
CA PRO A 261 -2.63 -3.90 20.59
C PRO A 261 -1.83 -3.27 19.44
N LYS A 262 -0.61 -2.77 19.71
CA LYS A 262 0.28 -2.09 18.72
C LYS A 262 0.39 -2.83 17.38
N LYS A 263 0.50 -4.16 17.40
CA LYS A 263 0.58 -5.02 16.20
C LYS A 263 -0.64 -4.98 15.26
N PHE A 264 -1.77 -4.41 15.70
CA PHE A 264 -3.00 -4.24 14.90
C PHE A 264 -3.28 -2.76 14.60
N ARG A 265 -2.34 -1.85 14.92
CA ARG A 265 -2.42 -0.40 14.64
C ARG A 265 -1.64 0.00 13.37
N CYS A 266 -1.18 -0.96 12.58
CA CYS A 266 -0.58 -0.78 11.27
C CYS A 266 -0.92 -1.98 10.37
N SER A 267 -0.81 -1.79 9.05
CA SER A 267 -1.22 -2.75 8.04
C SER A 267 -2.72 -3.11 8.15
N ARG A 268 -3.06 -4.32 7.70
CA ARG A 268 -4.40 -4.91 7.75
C ARG A 268 -4.91 -5.18 9.18
N PRO A 269 -6.24 -5.25 9.40
CA PRO A 269 -6.82 -5.56 10.70
C PRO A 269 -6.72 -7.07 11.05
N SER A 270 -7.09 -7.43 12.28
CA SER A 270 -7.30 -8.84 12.66
C SER A 270 -8.60 -9.39 12.05
N TYR A 271 -8.79 -10.71 11.98
CA TYR A 271 -9.96 -11.31 11.33
C TYR A 271 -11.30 -10.88 11.94
N LYS A 272 -11.41 -10.87 13.28
CA LYS A 272 -12.61 -10.37 13.99
C LYS A 272 -12.92 -8.91 13.60
N ARG A 273 -11.87 -8.09 13.50
CA ARG A 273 -11.97 -6.66 13.20
C ARG A 273 -12.23 -6.36 11.74
N TYR A 274 -11.65 -7.14 10.83
CA TYR A 274 -11.99 -7.13 9.41
C TYR A 274 -13.51 -7.31 9.21
N LEU A 275 -14.12 -8.26 9.92
CA LEU A 275 -15.56 -8.51 9.80
C LEU A 275 -16.43 -7.35 10.31
N SER A 276 -16.03 -6.64 11.37
CA SER A 276 -16.74 -5.45 11.85
C SER A 276 -16.46 -4.22 10.99
N ASP A 277 -15.21 -4.00 10.61
CA ASP A 277 -14.78 -2.77 9.95
C ASP A 277 -15.22 -2.74 8.48
N ARG A 278 -15.30 -3.89 7.78
CA ARG A 278 -15.66 -3.91 6.35
C ARG A 278 -17.03 -3.31 6.05
N GLN A 279 -18.00 -3.42 6.96
CA GLN A 279 -19.33 -2.81 6.76
C GLN A 279 -19.33 -1.28 6.92
N LEU A 280 -18.21 -0.70 7.37
CA LEU A 280 -18.03 0.72 7.61
C LEU A 280 -17.14 1.41 6.57
N LEU A 281 -16.40 0.68 5.74
CA LEU A 281 -15.47 1.24 4.74
C LEU A 281 -16.20 1.82 3.50
N PHE A 282 -16.86 2.97 3.70
CA PHE A 282 -17.55 3.78 2.68
C PHE A 282 -17.18 5.25 2.87
N LEU A 283 -17.19 6.07 1.80
CA LEU A 283 -16.69 7.46 1.84
C LEU A 283 -17.32 8.30 2.95
N THR A 284 -18.64 8.20 3.13
CA THR A 284 -19.39 8.89 4.20
C THR A 284 -18.77 8.62 5.57
N ASN A 285 -18.47 7.37 5.90
CA ASN A 285 -17.88 6.99 7.19
C ASN A 285 -16.37 7.31 7.28
N ILE A 286 -15.68 7.49 6.16
CA ILE A 286 -14.27 7.91 6.15
C ILE A 286 -14.16 9.43 6.38
N TYR A 287 -15.01 10.23 5.74
CA TYR A 287 -14.86 11.69 5.71
C TYR A 287 -15.83 12.44 6.64
N GLN A 288 -17.05 11.95 6.85
CA GLN A 288 -18.10 12.63 7.62
C GLN A 288 -18.25 11.96 9.00
N GLN A 289 -17.32 12.23 9.92
CA GLN A 289 -17.29 11.65 11.27
C GLN A 289 -16.95 12.69 12.33
N GLU A 290 -17.76 12.77 13.39
CA GLU A 290 -17.44 13.58 14.56
C GLU A 290 -16.31 12.95 15.38
N VAL A 291 -15.29 13.74 15.69
CA VAL A 291 -14.15 13.29 16.50
C VAL A 291 -14.44 13.52 17.98
N VAL A 292 -15.03 12.52 18.62
CA VAL A 292 -15.23 12.47 20.08
C VAL A 292 -14.16 11.58 20.73
N PRO A 293 -13.21 12.12 21.51
CA PRO A 293 -12.21 11.31 22.20
C PRO A 293 -12.81 10.42 23.30
N ARG A 294 -12.36 9.18 23.40
CA ARG A 294 -12.69 8.22 24.48
C ARG A 294 -11.41 7.49 24.93
N SER A 295 -11.51 6.46 25.78
CA SER A 295 -10.34 5.77 26.32
C SER A 295 -9.39 5.27 25.22
N TYR A 296 -9.91 4.66 24.15
CA TYR A 296 -9.13 4.00 23.10
C TYR A 296 -9.64 4.35 21.69
N ALA A 297 -8.76 4.24 20.68
CA ALA A 297 -9.14 4.28 19.26
C ALA A 297 -9.66 2.90 18.80
N THR A 298 -10.64 2.89 17.90
CA THR A 298 -11.19 1.64 17.32
C THR A 298 -10.32 1.11 16.18
N SER A 299 -10.56 -0.14 15.77
CA SER A 299 -9.91 -0.70 14.57
C SER A 299 -10.30 0.07 13.31
N PHE A 300 -11.58 0.42 13.16
CA PHE A 300 -12.05 1.30 12.10
C PHE A 300 -11.30 2.65 12.04
N ALA A 301 -10.98 3.27 13.19
CA ALA A 301 -10.16 4.49 13.20
C ALA A 301 -8.75 4.27 12.64
N ILE A 302 -8.11 3.12 12.89
CA ILE A 302 -6.84 2.75 12.25
C ILE A 302 -7.01 2.60 10.74
N GLN A 303 -8.04 1.90 10.29
CA GLN A 303 -8.28 1.66 8.86
C GLN A 303 -8.57 2.97 8.11
N ARG A 304 -9.37 3.85 8.70
CA ARG A 304 -9.59 5.23 8.24
C ARG A 304 -8.30 6.03 8.16
N ASP A 305 -7.47 5.97 9.20
CA ASP A 305 -6.20 6.70 9.27
C ASP A 305 -5.20 6.23 8.21
N ILE A 306 -5.07 4.91 8.00
CA ILE A 306 -4.28 4.34 6.91
C ILE A 306 -4.76 4.89 5.57
N PHE A 307 -6.07 4.84 5.31
CA PHE A 307 -6.64 5.35 4.05
C PHE A 307 -6.32 6.84 3.84
N LEU A 308 -6.55 7.68 4.87
CA LEU A 308 -6.26 9.11 4.83
C LEU A 308 -4.76 9.43 4.75
N SER A 309 -3.88 8.54 5.21
CA SER A 309 -2.41 8.72 5.10
C SER A 309 -1.92 8.63 3.64
N PHE A 310 -2.60 7.87 2.78
CA PHE A 310 -2.29 7.76 1.35
C PHE A 310 -3.10 8.72 0.48
N PHE A 311 -4.35 9.02 0.86
CA PHE A 311 -5.28 9.81 0.04
C PHE A 311 -5.49 11.24 0.51
N GLY A 312 -5.16 11.58 1.75
CA GLY A 312 -5.46 12.87 2.35
C GLY A 312 -6.94 13.08 2.66
N GLU A 313 -7.21 14.20 3.34
CA GLU A 313 -8.57 14.68 3.63
C GLU A 313 -9.22 15.26 2.37
N ILE A 314 -10.51 15.01 2.17
CA ILE A 314 -11.33 15.75 1.20
C ILE A 314 -11.91 16.93 1.97
N ASN A 315 -11.85 18.13 1.40
CA ASN A 315 -12.40 19.32 2.02
C ASN A 315 -13.86 19.53 1.54
N PRO A 316 -14.89 19.20 2.33
CA PRO A 316 -16.29 19.26 1.89
C PRO A 316 -16.85 20.71 1.86
N HIS A 317 -16.03 21.69 2.23
CA HIS A 317 -16.37 23.12 2.28
C HIS A 317 -15.37 23.97 1.49
N SER A 318 -14.87 23.44 0.37
CA SER A 318 -14.30 24.29 -0.68
C SER A 318 -15.42 25.01 -1.42
N GLU A 319 -16.12 25.92 -0.73
CA GLU A 319 -16.78 27.02 -1.44
C GLU A 319 -15.70 27.69 -2.31
N ALA A 320 -16.00 27.94 -3.58
CA ALA A 320 -15.06 28.49 -4.53
C ALA A 320 -14.67 29.92 -4.14
N THR A 321 -13.65 30.07 -3.31
CA THR A 321 -12.87 31.29 -3.20
C THR A 321 -11.78 31.22 -4.27
N ASP A 322 -11.94 32.02 -5.32
CA ASP A 322 -10.85 32.38 -6.21
C ASP A 322 -9.73 33.00 -5.36
N ASP A 323 -8.66 32.23 -5.13
CA ASP A 323 -7.39 32.73 -4.59
C ASP A 323 -6.25 31.94 -5.24
N ASP A 324 -5.26 32.67 -5.74
CA ASP A 324 -4.33 32.17 -6.77
C ASP A 324 -3.46 31.01 -6.26
N SER A 325 -3.60 29.84 -6.87
CA SER A 325 -2.60 28.77 -6.79
C SER A 325 -1.94 28.56 -8.16
N ASP A 326 -0.73 29.11 -8.30
CA ASP A 326 0.16 28.91 -9.45
C ASP A 326 0.47 27.41 -9.66
N PHE A 327 -0.37 26.72 -10.43
CA PHE A 327 0.03 25.56 -11.21
C PHE A 327 0.35 26.04 -12.63
N PRO A 328 1.57 25.82 -13.16
CA PRO A 328 1.93 26.24 -14.51
C PRO A 328 1.16 25.39 -15.52
N GLY A 329 0.05 25.94 -16.02
CA GLY A 329 -0.79 25.32 -17.02
C GLY A 329 -0.10 25.16 -18.37
N ASP A 330 -0.48 24.10 -19.06
CA ASP A 330 0.00 23.70 -20.38
C ASP A 330 0.07 24.83 -21.40
N ASN A 331 1.13 24.80 -22.22
CA ASN A 331 1.16 25.50 -23.50
C ASN A 331 1.60 24.52 -24.60
N TYR A 332 0.79 23.45 -24.78
CA TYR A 332 0.95 22.50 -25.88
C TYR A 332 0.55 23.15 -27.20
N HIS A 333 1.55 23.68 -27.90
CA HIS A 333 1.41 24.01 -29.32
C HIS A 333 1.56 22.75 -30.17
N ASP A 334 0.53 22.53 -30.99
CA ASP A 334 0.41 21.55 -32.07
C ASP A 334 1.51 21.72 -33.15
N ASP A 335 2.41 20.73 -33.31
CA ASP A 335 2.97 20.30 -34.61
C ASP A 335 3.80 19.00 -34.48
N MET A 336 4.17 18.41 -35.63
CA MET A 336 5.09 17.29 -35.87
C MET A 336 4.57 15.87 -35.60
N SER A 337 3.79 15.41 -36.57
CA SER A 337 3.75 14.00 -36.96
C SER A 337 5.14 13.43 -37.29
N GLU A 338 5.45 12.21 -36.84
CA GLU A 338 6.35 11.33 -37.59
C GLU A 338 6.02 9.85 -37.34
N SER A 339 6.25 9.01 -38.35
CA SER A 339 5.79 7.62 -38.42
C SER A 339 6.94 6.63 -38.27
N TYR A 340 6.76 5.58 -37.46
CA TYR A 340 7.65 4.41 -37.47
C TYR A 340 6.85 3.12 -37.54
N ASP A 341 7.25 2.22 -38.46
CA ASP A 341 6.51 1.03 -38.84
C ASP A 341 6.51 -0.09 -37.79
N THR A 342 5.38 -0.79 -37.73
CA THR A 342 5.31 -2.16 -37.20
C THR A 342 6.12 -3.13 -38.05
N GLN A 343 7.11 -3.81 -37.45
CA GLN A 343 7.68 -5.04 -38.01
C GLN A 343 7.59 -6.22 -37.04
N SER A 344 6.64 -7.10 -37.38
CA SER A 344 6.51 -8.49 -36.96
C SER A 344 7.83 -9.23 -36.87
N TRP A 345 8.04 -9.96 -35.77
CA TRP A 345 8.86 -11.17 -35.74
C TRP A 345 8.02 -12.33 -35.23
N GLY A 346 7.99 -13.41 -36.02
CA GLY A 346 7.10 -14.56 -35.81
C GLY A 346 7.69 -15.63 -34.90
N ASN A 347 6.85 -16.61 -34.59
CA ASN A 347 7.17 -17.80 -33.79
C ASN A 347 8.26 -18.66 -34.43
N GLU A 348 9.08 -19.33 -33.62
CA GLU A 348 9.52 -20.69 -33.92
C GLU A 348 9.69 -21.56 -32.65
N GLU A 349 8.84 -22.58 -32.64
CA GLU A 349 8.68 -23.82 -31.85
C GLU A 349 9.72 -24.34 -30.81
N ASN A 350 9.13 -24.85 -29.72
CA ASN A 350 9.39 -26.16 -29.06
C ASN A 350 10.82 -26.60 -28.67
N ASN A 351 11.02 -26.78 -27.35
CA ASN A 351 11.53 -28.09 -26.88
C ASN A 351 11.05 -28.46 -25.46
N THR A 352 10.46 -29.64 -25.32
CA THR A 352 10.00 -30.25 -24.07
C THR A 352 11.16 -30.85 -23.27
N LYS A 353 11.07 -30.80 -21.93
CA LYS A 353 11.63 -31.85 -21.05
C LYS A 353 10.94 -31.92 -19.68
N HIS A 354 10.77 -33.16 -19.20
CA HIS A 354 10.02 -33.56 -18.01
C HIS A 354 10.85 -33.63 -16.72
N HIS A 355 10.14 -33.72 -15.58
CA HIS A 355 10.55 -34.25 -14.27
C HIS A 355 11.49 -33.38 -13.42
N ASN A 356 11.38 -33.34 -12.07
CA ASN A 356 10.38 -33.89 -11.15
C ASN A 356 10.46 -33.12 -9.81
N GLU A 357 9.33 -32.91 -9.13
CA GLU A 357 9.32 -32.69 -7.67
C GLU A 357 9.60 -34.01 -6.93
N PRO A 358 10.06 -33.92 -5.68
CA PRO A 358 9.47 -34.74 -4.63
C PRO A 358 9.04 -33.90 -3.43
N GLN A 359 7.74 -33.96 -3.12
CA GLN A 359 7.23 -33.65 -1.79
C GLN A 359 7.73 -34.68 -0.78
N HIS A 360 8.01 -34.26 0.45
CA HIS A 360 7.94 -35.15 1.61
C HIS A 360 7.56 -34.37 2.86
N GLU A 361 6.38 -34.69 3.41
CA GLU A 361 5.99 -34.34 4.77
C GLU A 361 6.70 -35.25 5.77
N ALA A 362 7.05 -34.71 6.94
CA ALA A 362 7.29 -35.47 8.16
C ALA A 362 7.07 -34.56 9.37
N GLU A 363 5.96 -34.77 10.08
CA GLU A 363 5.78 -34.24 11.44
C GLU A 363 6.61 -35.07 12.43
N HIS A 364 7.25 -34.44 13.41
CA HIS A 364 7.48 -35.07 14.72
C HIS A 364 7.70 -34.00 15.82
N GLN A 365 7.18 -34.28 17.01
CA GLN A 365 7.16 -33.39 18.18
C GLN A 365 8.39 -33.56 19.09
N GLU A 366 8.68 -32.47 19.82
CA GLU A 366 9.17 -32.40 21.22
C GLU A 366 10.42 -33.18 21.65
N HIS A 367 11.44 -32.45 22.13
CA HIS A 367 11.83 -32.51 23.56
C HIS A 367 12.73 -31.33 23.97
N GLU A 368 12.72 -30.98 25.25
CA GLU A 368 13.48 -29.89 25.88
C GLU A 368 14.91 -30.31 26.32
N LEU A 369 15.84 -29.34 26.30
CA LEU A 369 17.03 -29.00 27.15
C LEU A 369 17.52 -29.99 28.28
N PRO A 370 18.78 -29.89 28.83
CA PRO A 370 19.64 -28.67 28.92
C PRO A 370 21.21 -28.83 28.86
N GLU A 371 21.87 -27.66 28.97
CA GLU A 371 23.15 -27.34 29.67
C GLU A 371 24.55 -27.80 29.21
N ASP A 372 25.42 -26.77 29.11
CA ASP A 372 26.86 -26.64 29.44
C ASP A 372 27.93 -27.63 28.95
N PHE A 373 28.98 -27.11 28.29
CA PHE A 373 30.33 -26.88 28.88
C PHE A 373 31.33 -26.29 27.86
N GLU A 374 31.94 -25.15 28.19
CA GLU A 374 33.24 -24.69 27.64
C GLU A 374 34.38 -25.24 28.53
N PRO A 375 35.62 -25.50 28.02
CA PRO A 375 36.62 -24.42 27.99
C PRO A 375 37.75 -24.49 26.91
N ALA A 376 38.05 -23.31 26.35
CA ALA A 376 39.33 -22.62 26.11
C ALA A 376 40.72 -23.32 25.87
N LEU A 377 41.58 -22.56 25.15
CA LEU A 377 43.07 -22.62 24.99
C LEU A 377 43.64 -23.66 23.98
N SER A 378 44.71 -23.40 23.21
CA SER A 378 45.52 -22.17 22.91
C SER A 378 46.58 -22.46 21.81
N GLU A 379 47.16 -21.41 21.18
CA GLU A 379 48.43 -21.43 20.38
C GLU A 379 48.44 -22.29 19.08
N SER A 380 49.20 -22.06 18.00
CA SER A 380 49.96 -20.93 17.42
C SER A 380 49.98 -21.13 15.86
N ASP A 381 50.62 -20.39 14.95
CA ASP A 381 51.62 -19.30 14.93
C ASP A 381 51.47 -18.45 13.63
N ASP A 382 52.18 -17.32 13.55
CA ASP A 382 52.48 -16.51 12.34
C ASP A 382 54.03 -16.63 12.07
N PRO A 383 54.71 -16.22 10.95
CA PRO A 383 54.52 -14.91 10.29
C PRO A 383 55.00 -14.72 8.81
N LEU A 384 54.97 -13.44 8.37
CA LEU A 384 55.75 -12.79 7.27
C LEU A 384 55.32 -13.10 5.80
N SER A 385 54.90 -12.11 4.99
CA SER A 385 55.79 -11.01 4.55
C SER A 385 55.06 -9.80 3.93
N GLN A 386 55.51 -8.60 4.30
CA GLN A 386 55.35 -7.28 3.61
C GLN A 386 56.34 -7.16 2.40
N PRO A 387 56.45 -6.06 1.59
CA PRO A 387 56.04 -4.66 1.86
C PRO A 387 55.58 -3.74 0.67
N GLN A 388 54.95 -2.60 1.04
CA GLN A 388 55.10 -1.20 0.53
C GLN A 388 54.97 -0.90 -1.01
N ALA A 389 54.66 0.31 -1.50
CA ALA A 389 54.84 1.66 -0.96
C ALA A 389 53.83 2.72 -1.50
N HIS A 390 54.00 3.97 -1.03
CA HIS A 390 53.13 5.15 -1.19
C HIS A 390 53.24 5.93 -2.53
N HIS A 391 52.28 6.86 -2.68
CA HIS A 391 52.32 8.22 -3.29
C HIS A 391 51.38 8.41 -4.51
N SER A 392 50.73 9.55 -4.78
CA SER A 392 50.37 10.80 -4.06
C SER A 392 49.88 11.82 -5.11
N ARG A 393 48.65 12.34 -4.97
CA ARG A 393 48.18 13.70 -5.39
C ARG A 393 48.22 14.12 -6.88
N ALA A 394 47.05 14.51 -7.41
CA ALA A 394 46.83 15.78 -8.13
C ALA A 394 45.33 16.06 -8.36
N ASP A 395 44.87 17.28 -8.07
CA ASP A 395 43.55 17.78 -8.49
C ASP A 395 43.57 18.22 -9.96
N SER A 396 42.48 18.03 -10.68
CA SER A 396 42.18 18.75 -11.93
C SER A 396 40.68 19.02 -12.03
N TRP A 397 40.31 20.28 -12.17
CA TRP A 397 38.93 20.72 -12.31
C TRP A 397 38.63 20.98 -13.79
N GLU A 398 37.74 20.18 -14.39
CA GLU A 398 37.14 20.50 -15.69
C GLU A 398 35.62 20.51 -15.58
N THR A 399 35.01 21.62 -16.03
CA THR A 399 33.56 21.85 -16.01
C THR A 399 32.92 21.32 -17.29
N GLY A 400 32.41 20.10 -17.25
CA GLY A 400 31.61 19.51 -18.33
C GLY A 400 30.11 19.82 -18.19
N SER A 401 29.49 20.35 -19.26
CA SER A 401 28.03 20.49 -19.33
C SER A 401 27.41 19.16 -19.74
N ILE A 402 26.51 18.62 -18.91
CA ILE A 402 25.85 17.32 -19.10
C ILE A 402 24.50 17.54 -19.80
N SER A 403 24.25 16.85 -20.92
CA SER A 403 23.08 17.11 -21.77
C SER A 403 22.17 15.90 -22.07
N THR A 404 22.47 14.69 -21.58
CA THR A 404 21.58 13.51 -21.76
C THR A 404 21.44 12.62 -20.52
N LEU A 405 20.38 11.80 -20.51
CA LEU A 405 20.11 10.76 -19.49
C LEU A 405 21.11 9.59 -19.54
N SER A 406 21.91 9.46 -20.60
CA SER A 406 23.03 8.51 -20.67
C SER A 406 24.25 9.04 -19.90
N ASP A 407 24.48 10.36 -19.96
CA ASP A 407 25.57 11.05 -19.26
C ASP A 407 25.28 11.23 -17.75
N PHE A 408 24.02 11.07 -17.34
CA PHE A 408 23.54 11.13 -15.95
C PHE A 408 24.11 10.02 -15.05
N TRP A 409 24.52 8.87 -15.62
CA TRP A 409 24.95 7.68 -14.89
C TRP A 409 26.43 7.33 -15.04
N ALA A 410 27.16 7.96 -15.96
CA ALA A 410 28.49 7.51 -16.39
C ALA A 410 29.65 7.78 -15.39
N VAL A 411 29.36 8.29 -14.18
CA VAL A 411 30.37 8.82 -13.24
C VAL A 411 30.41 8.09 -11.88
N ASP A 412 29.39 7.29 -11.53
CA ASP A 412 29.32 6.59 -10.23
C ASP A 412 28.85 5.13 -10.37
N ASP A 413 29.72 4.17 -9.98
CA ASP A 413 29.48 2.71 -9.97
C ASP A 413 28.40 2.22 -8.96
N GLN A 414 27.59 3.11 -8.38
CA GLN A 414 26.71 2.81 -7.24
C GLN A 414 25.21 2.67 -7.58
N LEU A 415 24.82 2.72 -8.85
CA LEU A 415 23.42 2.50 -9.23
C LEU A 415 23.09 1.02 -9.41
N MET A 416 22.09 0.54 -8.68
CA MET A 416 21.58 -0.82 -8.77
C MET A 416 20.15 -0.84 -9.30
N SER A 417 19.81 -1.86 -10.09
CA SER A 417 18.45 -2.08 -10.60
C SER A 417 17.77 -3.20 -9.82
N LEU A 418 16.56 -2.95 -9.31
CA LEU A 418 15.83 -3.95 -8.53
C LEU A 418 15.25 -5.04 -9.44
N SER A 419 15.67 -6.29 -9.21
CA SER A 419 15.19 -7.48 -9.93
C SER A 419 13.67 -7.46 -10.15
N PRO A 420 13.15 -7.80 -11.34
CA PRO A 420 11.70 -7.83 -11.60
C PRO A 420 10.91 -8.74 -10.65
N SER A 421 11.53 -9.81 -10.12
CA SER A 421 10.92 -10.77 -9.20
C SER A 421 10.77 -10.27 -7.76
N THR A 422 11.49 -9.23 -7.37
CA THR A 422 11.44 -8.68 -5.99
C THR A 422 10.34 -7.63 -5.91
N THR A 423 9.46 -7.69 -4.90
CA THR A 423 8.53 -6.59 -4.62
C THR A 423 9.31 -5.42 -3.99
N PRO A 424 9.03 -4.16 -4.38
CA PRO A 424 9.68 -3.00 -3.78
C PRO A 424 9.48 -2.94 -2.26
N SER A 425 8.32 -3.40 -1.78
CA SER A 425 7.98 -3.50 -0.36
C SER A 425 8.91 -4.43 0.42
N ASN A 426 9.25 -5.62 -0.10
CA ASN A 426 10.18 -6.53 0.55
C ASN A 426 11.60 -5.95 0.53
N PHE A 427 12.06 -5.47 -0.64
CA PHE A 427 13.37 -4.83 -0.78
C PHE A 427 13.58 -3.66 0.19
N ILE A 428 12.60 -2.76 0.30
CA ILE A 428 12.65 -1.62 1.23
C ILE A 428 12.65 -2.10 2.68
N ASN A 429 11.85 -3.12 3.07
CA ASN A 429 11.94 -3.70 4.41
C ASN A 429 13.33 -4.30 4.69
N ASP A 430 13.90 -5.03 3.72
CA ASP A 430 15.17 -5.73 3.91
C ASP A 430 16.32 -4.72 4.09
N VAL A 431 16.42 -3.70 3.23
CA VAL A 431 17.42 -2.62 3.36
C VAL A 431 17.26 -1.87 4.68
N LEU A 432 16.02 -1.49 5.05
CA LEU A 432 15.71 -0.84 6.35
C LEU A 432 16.11 -1.67 7.58
N THR A 433 16.36 -2.97 7.43
CA THR A 433 16.79 -3.84 8.54
C THR A 433 18.29 -4.12 8.59
N GLN A 434 19.06 -3.67 7.58
CA GLN A 434 20.43 -4.15 7.37
C GLN A 434 21.52 -3.07 7.35
N THR A 435 21.21 -1.78 7.12
CA THR A 435 22.25 -0.74 6.94
C THR A 435 21.89 0.63 7.52
N ASP A 436 22.92 1.35 8.00
CA ASP A 436 22.88 2.79 8.34
C ASP A 436 23.01 3.69 7.09
N ASP A 437 22.59 3.19 5.92
CA ASP A 437 22.79 3.84 4.62
C ASP A 437 21.51 4.53 4.13
N ILE A 438 21.70 5.64 3.43
CA ILE A 438 20.65 6.43 2.79
C ILE A 438 20.23 5.74 1.49
N LEU A 439 18.99 5.21 1.44
CA LEU A 439 18.42 4.61 0.24
C LEU A 439 17.60 5.64 -0.54
N LEU A 440 17.92 5.78 -1.83
CA LEU A 440 17.20 6.64 -2.77
C LEU A 440 16.66 5.77 -3.92
N TYR A 441 15.36 5.44 -3.89
CA TYR A 441 14.71 4.54 -4.86
C TYR A 441 13.76 5.29 -5.79
N SER A 442 13.95 5.18 -7.11
CA SER A 442 12.99 5.64 -8.12
C SER A 442 12.00 4.53 -8.46
N TRP A 443 10.70 4.80 -8.23
CA TRP A 443 9.63 3.83 -8.46
C TRP A 443 9.41 3.54 -9.95
N GLN A 444 9.60 4.55 -10.79
CA GLN A 444 9.32 4.48 -12.23
C GLN A 444 10.37 3.64 -12.98
N THR A 445 11.64 3.77 -12.62
CA THR A 445 12.74 3.02 -13.25
C THR A 445 13.12 1.74 -12.51
N ARG A 446 12.58 1.52 -11.30
CA ARG A 446 12.99 0.47 -10.34
C ARG A 446 14.48 0.49 -9.98
N GLN A 447 15.12 1.65 -10.09
CA GLN A 447 16.53 1.84 -9.75
C GLN A 447 16.67 2.38 -8.33
N TYR A 448 17.75 2.00 -7.63
CA TYR A 448 18.13 2.58 -6.35
C TYR A 448 19.61 2.94 -6.32
N ALA A 449 19.91 4.04 -5.62
CA ALA A 449 21.24 4.32 -5.11
C ALA A 449 21.24 4.08 -3.59
N GLN A 450 22.28 3.39 -3.12
CA GLN A 450 22.59 3.25 -1.69
C GLN A 450 23.79 4.16 -1.42
N LEU A 451 23.59 5.19 -0.61
CA LEU A 451 24.57 6.20 -0.25
C LEU A 451 24.92 6.04 1.22
N SER A 452 26.18 6.23 1.63
CA SER A 452 26.50 6.14 3.05
C SER A 452 26.02 7.39 3.81
N SER A 453 25.71 7.25 5.09
CA SER A 453 25.38 8.37 6.00
C SER A 453 26.59 9.26 6.35
N ARG A 454 27.67 9.20 5.54
CA ARG A 454 28.91 9.95 5.77
C ARG A 454 28.76 11.38 5.23
N PRO A 455 29.27 12.42 5.92
CA PRO A 455 29.12 13.82 5.50
C PRO A 455 29.63 14.14 4.08
N GLN A 456 30.54 13.31 3.55
CA GLN A 456 31.08 13.43 2.19
C GLN A 456 30.09 12.98 1.09
N ASP A 457 29.06 12.20 1.42
CA ASP A 457 28.06 11.71 0.45
C ASP A 457 26.77 12.56 0.45
N ASP A 458 26.63 13.49 1.41
CA ASP A 458 25.47 14.38 1.57
C ASP A 458 25.22 15.28 0.36
N HIS A 459 26.29 15.77 -0.28
CA HIS A 459 26.20 16.54 -1.52
C HIS A 459 25.68 15.71 -2.72
N LEU A 460 26.01 14.41 -2.77
CA LEU A 460 25.49 13.48 -3.79
C LEU A 460 24.01 13.19 -3.55
N PHE A 461 23.63 13.00 -2.27
CA PHE A 461 22.23 12.84 -1.86
C PHE A 461 21.38 14.04 -2.27
N HIS A 462 21.74 15.25 -1.84
CA HIS A 462 20.99 16.47 -2.16
C HIS A 462 20.88 16.71 -3.67
N ARG A 463 21.96 16.48 -4.43
CA ARG A 463 21.95 16.61 -5.89
C ARG A 463 21.01 15.60 -6.56
N LYS A 464 21.00 14.34 -6.11
CA LYS A 464 20.12 13.29 -6.65
C LYS A 464 18.64 13.55 -6.29
N VAL A 465 18.35 13.98 -5.07
CA VAL A 465 16.99 14.40 -4.63
C VAL A 465 16.46 15.56 -5.47
N GLN A 466 17.25 16.62 -5.66
CA GLN A 466 16.84 17.77 -6.48
C GLN A 466 16.58 17.38 -7.94
N LEU A 467 17.40 16.51 -8.53
CA LEU A 467 17.22 16.08 -9.91
C LEU A 467 15.99 15.17 -10.11
N LEU A 468 15.72 14.24 -9.19
CA LEU A 468 14.49 13.42 -9.25
C LEU A 468 13.23 14.26 -9.06
N ALA A 469 13.29 15.28 -8.18
CA ALA A 469 12.20 16.25 -8.02
C ALA A 469 11.96 17.07 -9.30
N HIS A 470 13.03 17.56 -9.94
CA HIS A 470 12.94 18.26 -11.24
C HIS A 470 12.40 17.37 -12.37
N GLN A 471 12.62 16.06 -12.32
CA GLN A 471 12.12 15.07 -13.28
C GLN A 471 10.72 14.53 -12.95
N GLN A 472 10.04 15.06 -11.92
CA GLN A 472 8.73 14.59 -11.45
C GLN A 472 8.66 13.07 -11.16
N GLN A 473 9.80 12.45 -10.81
CA GLN A 473 9.81 11.04 -10.48
C GLN A 473 9.27 10.82 -9.06
N MET A 474 8.42 9.81 -8.86
CA MET A 474 8.12 9.35 -7.50
C MET A 474 9.31 8.58 -6.96
N PHE A 475 9.98 9.14 -5.95
CA PHE A 475 11.09 8.50 -5.25
C PHE A 475 10.83 8.40 -3.75
N ILE A 476 11.39 7.36 -3.14
CA ILE A 476 11.48 7.23 -1.69
C ILE A 476 12.91 7.54 -1.30
N SER A 477 13.07 8.53 -0.44
CA SER A 477 14.31 8.80 0.28
C SER A 477 14.17 8.26 1.70
N ILE A 478 15.10 7.40 2.09
CA ILE A 478 15.24 6.88 3.45
C ILE A 478 16.61 7.32 3.92
N GLY A 479 16.69 8.06 5.02
CA GLY A 479 17.93 8.32 5.74
C GLY A 479 17.79 7.88 7.21
N PRO A 480 18.91 7.81 7.95
CA PRO A 480 18.88 7.61 9.40
C PRO A 480 18.16 8.76 10.14
#